data_AF-E3ZLK8-F1
#
_entry.id   AF-E3ZLK8-F1
#
_cell.length_a   1.000
_cell.length_b   1.000
_cell.length_c   1.000
_cell.angle_alpha   90.00
_cell.angle_beta   90.00
_cell.angle_gamma   90.00
#
_symmetry.space_group_name_H-M   'P 1'
#
loop_
_entity.id
_entity.type
_entity.pdbx_description
1 polymer ?
#
loop_
_entity_poly.entity_id
_entity_poly.type
_entity_poly.pdbx_seq_one_letter_code
_entity_poly.pdbx_strand_id
1 'polypeptide(L)' 'LVTLNAVNEHEIAAEPVSFTVHIVEAKEKPVPKDKPENKLTVNEKKLPQTGDKNSEGVLGFSALCLGLWLFFRNGRLK' A
#
# COMPACT_ATOMS: atom_id res chain seq x y z
N LEU A 1 -25.50 -7.41 -18.46
CA LEU A 1 -24.25 -8.13 -18.79
C LEU A 1 -23.10 -7.34 -18.18
N VAL A 2 -22.17 -7.99 -17.50
CA VAL A 2 -20.96 -7.37 -16.94
C VAL A 2 -19.76 -8.18 -17.40
N THR A 3 -18.67 -7.49 -17.72
CA THR A 3 -17.41 -8.14 -18.13
C THR A 3 -16.32 -7.73 -17.15
N LEU A 4 -15.62 -8.72 -16.60
CA LEU A 4 -14.48 -8.52 -15.71
C LEU A 4 -13.19 -8.56 -16.52
N ASN A 5 -12.38 -7.52 -16.35
CA ASN A 5 -11.04 -7.39 -16.93
C ASN A 5 -10.02 -7.29 -15.79
N ALA A 6 -8.83 -7.83 -15.99
CA ALA A 6 -7.74 -7.77 -15.03
C ALA A 6 -6.38 -7.59 -15.72
N VAL A 7 -5.50 -6.80 -15.09
CA VAL A 7 -4.13 -6.55 -15.51
C VAL A 7 -3.25 -6.57 -14.25
N ASN A 8 -2.06 -7.18 -14.33
CA ASN A 8 -1.11 -7.22 -13.21
C ASN A 8 -0.06 -6.09 -13.30
N GLU A 9 0.86 -6.03 -12.32
CA GLU A 9 1.93 -5.02 -12.27
C GLU A 9 2.91 -5.08 -13.46
N HIS A 10 2.95 -6.20 -14.18
CA HIS A 10 3.76 -6.40 -15.37
C HIS A 10 3.01 -6.05 -16.67
N GLU A 11 1.85 -5.39 -16.56
CA GLU A 11 0.98 -5.00 -17.67
C GLU A 11 0.42 -6.18 -18.50
N ILE A 12 0.46 -7.40 -17.96
CA ILE A 12 -0.08 -8.59 -18.62
C ILE A 12 -1.60 -8.64 -18.37
N ALA A 13 -2.37 -8.62 -19.46
CA ALA A 13 -3.83 -8.70 -19.40
C ALA A 13 -4.33 -10.14 -19.36
N ALA A 14 -5.36 -10.39 -18.54
CA ALA A 14 -6.10 -11.65 -18.54
C ALA A 14 -7.19 -11.65 -19.63
N GLU A 15 -7.61 -12.85 -20.05
CA GLU A 15 -8.78 -12.99 -20.92
C GLU A 15 -10.05 -12.47 -20.20
N PRO A 16 -10.84 -11.58 -20.83
CA PRO A 16 -12.07 -11.05 -20.24
C PRO A 16 -13.12 -12.13 -19.99
N VAL A 17 -13.81 -12.05 -18.86
CA VAL A 17 -14.90 -12.97 -18.52
C VAL A 17 -16.23 -12.23 -18.41
N SER A 18 -17.24 -12.67 -19.16
CA SER A 18 -18.58 -12.07 -19.16
C SER A 18 -19.57 -12.85 -18.30
N PHE A 19 -20.39 -12.11 -17.56
CA PHE A 19 -21.42 -12.61 -16.67
C PHE A 19 -22.78 -11.96 -16.99
N THR A 20 -23.83 -12.78 -16.92
CA THR A 20 -25.21 -12.30 -16.94
C THR A 20 -25.67 -12.10 -15.51
N VAL A 21 -25.98 -10.85 -15.14
CA VAL A 21 -26.52 -10.52 -13.82
C VAL A 21 -28.03 -10.42 -13.92
N HIS A 22 -28.72 -11.21 -13.10
CA HIS A 22 -30.17 -11.15 -12.94
C HIS A 22 -30.50 -10.34 -11.68
N ILE A 23 -31.07 -9.16 -11.88
CA ILE A 23 -31.57 -8.33 -10.79
C ILE A 23 -33.01 -8.76 -10.53
N VAL A 24 -33.31 -9.15 -9.29
CA VAL A 24 -34.66 -9.52 -8.86
C VAL A 24 -35.12 -8.56 -7.77
N GLU A 25 -36.40 -8.23 -7.77
CA GLU A 25 -37.02 -7.41 -6.72
C GLU A 25 -37.05 -8.21 -5.41
N ALA A 26 -36.43 -7.65 -4.36
CA ALA A 26 -36.47 -8.27 -3.04
C ALA A 26 -37.85 -8.01 -2.41
N LYS A 27 -38.55 -9.10 -2.03
CA LYS A 27 -39.89 -9.02 -1.41
C LYS A 27 -39.90 -8.31 -0.05
N GLU A 28 -38.76 -8.24 0.62
CA GLU A 28 -38.60 -7.56 1.90
C GLU A 28 -37.28 -6.79 1.91
N LYS A 29 -37.23 -5.66 2.64
CA LYS A 29 -35.96 -5.00 2.94
C LYS A 29 -35.10 -6.01 3.69
N PRO A 30 -33.80 -6.15 3.37
CA PRO A 30 -32.91 -6.99 4.16
C PRO A 30 -32.92 -6.45 5.60
N VAL A 31 -33.62 -7.15 6.49
CA VAL A 31 -33.46 -6.98 7.92
C VAL A 31 -32.04 -7.45 8.19
N PRO A 32 -31.16 -6.66 8.83
CA PRO A 32 -29.89 -7.14 9.29
C PRO A 32 -30.18 -8.31 10.24
N LYS A 33 -30.09 -9.55 9.74
CA LYS A 33 -29.94 -10.71 10.62
C LYS A 33 -28.66 -10.45 11.37
N ASP A 34 -28.77 -10.46 12.69
CA ASP A 34 -27.76 -10.07 13.66
C ASP A 34 -26.37 -10.03 13.08
N LYS A 35 -25.79 -8.82 13.14
CA LYS A 35 -24.35 -8.57 12.97
C LYS A 35 -23.62 -9.84 13.38
N PRO A 36 -22.98 -10.60 12.47
CA PRO A 36 -22.10 -11.64 12.95
C PRO A 36 -21.13 -10.88 13.84
N GLU A 37 -21.13 -11.21 15.13
CA GLU A 37 -20.01 -10.89 15.98
C GLU A 37 -18.85 -11.61 15.30
N ASN A 38 -18.22 -10.93 14.36
CA ASN A 38 -16.89 -11.24 13.94
C ASN A 38 -16.04 -10.90 15.15
N LYS A 39 -16.08 -11.79 16.14
CA LYS A 39 -15.05 -11.91 17.15
C LYS A 39 -13.85 -12.44 16.38
N LEU A 40 -13.27 -11.57 15.57
CA LEU A 40 -11.97 -11.77 14.98
C LEU A 40 -11.07 -11.81 16.21
N THR A 41 -10.73 -13.02 16.65
CA THR A 41 -9.55 -13.22 17.47
C THR A 41 -8.39 -12.83 16.58
N VAL A 42 -8.16 -11.51 16.49
CA VAL A 42 -6.89 -10.93 16.09
C VAL A 42 -5.94 -11.48 17.14
N ASN A 43 -5.35 -12.64 16.87
CA ASN A 43 -3.98 -12.84 17.33
C ASN A 43 -3.25 -11.66 16.70
N GLU A 44 -2.87 -10.67 17.51
CA GLU A 44 -2.04 -9.56 17.10
C GLU A 44 -0.70 -10.11 16.63
N LYS A 45 -0.69 -10.72 15.45
CA LYS A 45 0.53 -10.86 14.70
C LYS A 45 0.76 -9.46 14.18
N LYS A 46 1.57 -8.68 14.91
CA LYS A 46 2.08 -7.38 14.49
C LYS A 46 2.24 -7.44 12.96
N LEU A 47 1.48 -6.60 12.24
CA LEU A 47 1.74 -6.41 10.83
C LEU A 47 3.24 -6.13 10.69
N PRO A 48 3.94 -6.72 9.70
CA PRO A 48 5.33 -6.39 9.49
C PRO A 48 5.38 -4.88 9.25
N GLN A 49 6.00 -4.18 10.18
CA GLN A 49 6.26 -2.76 10.05
C GLN A 49 7.17 -2.65 8.82
N THR A 50 6.61 -2.30 7.66
CA THR A 50 7.37 -1.95 6.47
C THR A 50 7.96 -0.57 6.70
N GLY A 51 8.92 -0.53 7.64
CA GLY A 51 9.83 0.56 7.87
C GLY A 51 11.18 0.07 7.42
N ASP A 52 11.62 0.57 6.27
CA ASP A 52 12.94 0.35 5.72
C ASP A 52 14.00 0.92 6.70
N LYS A 53 14.58 0.04 7.54
CA LYS A 53 15.53 0.40 8.62
C LYS A 53 16.88 0.93 8.11
N ASN A 54 17.07 0.99 6.80
CA ASN A 54 18.28 1.44 6.13
C ASN A 54 18.28 2.94 5.81
N SER A 55 17.15 3.63 6.05
CA SER A 55 17.04 5.08 5.78
C SER A 55 17.66 5.97 6.88
N GLU A 56 17.97 5.44 8.06
CA GLU A 56 18.57 6.24 9.16
C GLU A 56 20.01 6.71 8.85
N GLY A 57 20.70 6.09 7.88
CA GLY A 57 22.05 6.48 7.49
C GLY A 57 22.12 7.63 6.48
N VAL A 58 21.08 7.85 5.68
CA VAL A 58 21.14 8.76 4.51
C VAL A 58 21.18 10.24 4.92
N LEU A 59 20.54 10.59 6.03
CA LEU A 59 20.59 11.96 6.57
C LEU A 59 21.95 12.29 7.22
N GLY A 60 22.63 11.31 7.81
CA GLY A 60 23.94 11.52 8.45
C GLY A 60 25.07 11.74 7.43
N PHE A 61 25.09 10.94 6.35
CA PHE A 61 26.12 11.06 5.31
C PHE A 61 26.00 12.36 4.52
N SER A 62 24.79 12.84 4.25
CA SER A 62 24.59 14.10 3.52
C SER A 62 25.08 15.33 4.31
N ALA A 63 24.84 15.37 5.62
CA ALA A 63 25.34 16.44 6.50
C ALA A 63 26.87 16.45 6.61
N LEU A 64 27.51 15.28 6.70
CA LEU A 64 28.97 15.15 6.79
C LEU A 64 29.65 15.57 5.47
N CYS A 65 29.09 15.18 4.32
CA CYS A 65 29.58 15.58 3.01
C CYS A 65 29.46 17.10 2.77
N LEU A 66 28.34 17.72 3.14
CA LEU A 66 28.15 19.16 3.02
C LEU A 66 29.11 19.94 3.95
N GLY A 67 29.33 19.45 5.18
CA GLY A 67 30.27 20.05 6.13
C GLY A 67 31.71 20.04 5.63
N LEU A 68 32.20 18.90 5.14
CA LEU A 68 33.55 18.78 4.55
C LEU A 68 33.70 19.68 3.32
N TRP A 69 32.71 19.73 2.44
CA TRP A 69 32.76 20.57 1.24
C TRP A 69 32.85 22.07 1.59
N LEU A 70 32.05 22.55 2.55
CA LEU A 70 32.12 23.95 3.01
C LEU A 70 33.46 24.27 3.69
N PHE A 71 34.03 23.34 4.47
CA PHE A 71 35.33 23.51 5.11
C PHE A 71 36.46 23.66 4.08
N PHE A 72 36.51 22.79 3.06
CA PHE A 72 37.51 22.91 1.98
C PHE A 72 37.28 24.13 1.09
N ARG A 73 36.03 24.52 0.84
CA ARG A 73 35.69 25.71 0.05
C ARG A 73 36.10 27.00 0.76
N ASN A 74 35.88 27.11 2.08
CA ASN A 74 36.27 28.28 2.86
C ASN A 74 37.76 28.29 3.26
N GLY A 75 38.40 27.12 3.33
CA GLY A 75 39.85 27.00 3.57
C GLY A 75 40.73 27.41 2.38
N ARG A 76 40.15 27.52 1.17
CA ARG A 76 40.83 28.02 -0.04
C ARG A 76 40.62 29.53 -0.30
N LEU A 77 40.00 30.25 0.64
CA LEU A 77 39.77 31.70 0.58
C LEU A 77 40.78 32.51 1.42
N LYS A 78 41.97 31.95 1.70
CA LYS A 78 43.13 32.68 2.20
C LYS A 78 44.26 32.64 1.20
#